data_AF-A0A2G9RR87-F1
#
_entry.id   AF-A0A2G9RR87-F1
#
_cell.length_a   1.000
_cell.length_b   1.000
_cell.length_c   1.000
_cell.angle_alpha   90.00
_cell.angle_beta   90.00
_cell.angle_gamma   90.00
#
_symmetry.space_group_name_H-M   'P 1'
#
loop_
_entity.id
_entity.type
_entity.pdbx_description
1 polymer ?
#
loop_
_entity_poly.entity_id
_entity_poly.type
_entity_poly.pdbx_seq_one_letter_code
_entity_poly.pdbx_strand_id
1 'polypeptide(L)'
;MAENGDKEQVSDLDTKISQQVEYYFGDHNLPRDKFLKEQISLDDGWVPLEIMIKFNRLSKLTTDFGIILGALKKSKTGLLEIDEEKSKIRRDPSKPLPEVTEEYKNAIKNRSVYIKGFQLDTSLDEIKGWLENKGPIENIQMRRALDKTFKGSIFIVFETEDAAKKFLENRDLKFKDSDMIILSKEEYFAKKNEERKQKHSESKAKHKQEKADAQKQAEDAEMVGI
;
A
#
# COMPACT_ATOMS: atom_id res chain seq x y z
N MET A 1 -46.59 25.06 -0.82
CA MET A 1 -45.17 25.17 -1.22
C MET A 1 -44.54 23.80 -1.05
N ALA A 2 -43.92 23.26 -2.09
CA ALA A 2 -43.17 22.00 -1.99
C ALA A 2 -41.75 22.33 -1.55
N GLU A 3 -41.45 22.13 -0.27
CA GLU A 3 -40.08 22.07 0.23
C GLU A 3 -39.48 20.70 -0.16
N ASN A 4 -38.92 20.62 -1.36
CA ASN A 4 -37.97 19.57 -1.71
C ASN A 4 -36.68 19.85 -0.93
N GLY A 5 -36.59 19.28 0.27
CA GLY A 5 -35.33 19.16 0.98
C GLY A 5 -34.42 18.23 0.20
N ASP A 6 -33.46 18.83 -0.51
CA ASP A 6 -32.33 18.17 -1.15
C ASP A 6 -31.51 17.47 -0.05
N LYS A 7 -31.90 16.26 0.31
CA LYS A 7 -30.99 15.34 0.99
C LYS A 7 -29.96 14.98 -0.06
N GLU A 8 -28.88 15.77 -0.11
CA GLU A 8 -27.74 15.53 -0.99
C GLU A 8 -27.25 14.09 -0.77
N GLN A 9 -27.68 13.22 -1.67
CA GLN A 9 -27.33 11.82 -1.74
C GLN A 9 -25.86 11.77 -2.10
N VAL A 10 -25.05 11.14 -1.23
CA VAL A 10 -23.61 10.97 -1.45
C VAL A 10 -23.43 10.22 -2.76
N SER A 11 -22.82 10.87 -3.75
CA SER A 11 -22.55 10.22 -5.02
C SER A 11 -21.38 9.24 -4.89
N ASP A 12 -21.28 8.30 -5.84
CA ASP A 12 -20.12 7.42 -5.95
C ASP A 12 -18.81 8.23 -6.10
N LEU A 13 -18.88 9.36 -6.81
CA LEU A 13 -17.77 10.29 -6.95
C LEU A 13 -17.37 10.93 -5.61
N ASP A 14 -18.35 11.40 -4.82
CA ASP A 14 -18.10 11.96 -3.49
C ASP A 14 -17.41 10.94 -2.58
N THR A 15 -17.88 9.69 -2.62
CA THR A 15 -17.30 8.59 -1.84
C THR A 15 -15.86 8.32 -2.25
N LYS A 16 -15.58 8.27 -3.55
CA LYS A 16 -14.22 8.06 -4.08
C LYS A 16 -13.27 9.19 -3.72
N ILE A 17 -13.72 10.44 -3.79
CA ILE A 17 -12.94 11.63 -3.40
C ILE A 17 -12.60 11.55 -1.91
N SER A 18 -13.62 11.38 -1.05
CA SER A 18 -13.45 11.32 0.40
C SER A 18 -12.49 10.19 0.79
N GLN A 19 -12.72 8.97 0.31
CA GLN A 19 -11.80 7.85 0.55
C GLN A 19 -10.37 8.13 0.08
N GLN A 20 -10.19 8.82 -1.05
CA GLN A 20 -8.86 9.09 -1.59
C GLN A 20 -8.10 10.14 -0.78
N VAL A 21 -8.77 11.19 -0.33
CA VAL A 21 -8.19 12.23 0.52
C VAL A 21 -7.91 11.69 1.92
N GLU A 22 -8.88 10.97 2.49
CA GLU A 22 -8.73 10.32 3.80
C GLU A 22 -7.59 9.31 3.81
N TYR A 23 -7.38 8.58 2.70
CA TYR A 23 -6.21 7.72 2.55
C TYR A 23 -4.89 8.49 2.65
N TYR A 24 -4.80 9.67 2.02
CA TYR A 24 -3.58 10.47 2.03
C TYR A 24 -3.20 10.93 3.44
N PHE A 25 -4.19 11.40 4.20
CA PHE A 25 -4.02 11.82 5.59
C PHE A 25 -4.13 10.66 6.60
N GLY A 26 -4.41 9.45 6.14
CA GLY A 26 -4.57 8.26 6.97
C GLY A 26 -3.26 7.74 7.55
N ASP A 27 -3.37 6.84 8.53
CA ASP A 27 -2.26 6.34 9.35
C ASP A 27 -1.21 5.55 8.58
N HIS A 28 -1.58 5.03 7.41
CA HIS A 28 -0.67 4.24 6.57
C HIS A 28 0.16 5.08 5.61
N ASN A 29 -0.45 6.12 5.04
CA ASN A 29 0.20 6.94 4.04
C ASN A 29 1.00 8.06 4.68
N LEU A 30 0.39 8.80 5.61
CA LEU A 30 0.95 10.04 6.14
C LEU A 30 2.36 9.87 6.76
N PRO A 31 2.67 8.82 7.56
CA PRO A 31 4.03 8.62 8.07
C PRO A 31 5.08 8.35 6.99
N ARG A 32 4.67 7.88 5.81
CA ARG A 32 5.57 7.49 4.70
C ARG A 32 5.69 8.58 3.64
N ASP A 33 4.64 9.36 3.46
CA ASP A 33 4.55 10.41 2.44
C ASP A 33 5.37 11.62 2.86
N LYS A 34 6.60 11.73 2.31
CA LYS A 34 7.50 12.84 2.64
C LYS A 34 6.95 14.18 2.16
N PHE A 35 6.34 14.19 0.98
CA PHE A 35 5.81 15.42 0.39
C PHE A 35 4.65 15.95 1.22
N LEU A 36 3.68 15.10 1.56
CA LEU A 36 2.53 15.52 2.36
C LEU A 36 2.94 15.99 3.77
N LYS A 37 3.90 15.30 4.41
CA LYS A 37 4.45 15.73 5.71
C LYS A 37 5.13 17.10 5.65
N GLU A 38 5.88 17.36 4.59
CA GLU A 38 6.51 18.66 4.39
C GLU A 38 5.44 19.74 4.28
N GLN A 39 4.41 19.53 3.45
CA GLN A 39 3.31 20.49 3.27
C GLN A 39 2.53 20.78 4.56
N ILE A 40 2.22 19.76 5.36
CA ILE A 40 1.55 19.89 6.67
C ILE A 40 2.41 20.68 7.66
N SER A 41 3.73 20.59 7.56
CA SER A 41 4.65 21.30 8.45
C SER A 41 4.79 22.79 8.13
N LEU A 42 4.26 23.25 6.98
CA LEU A 42 4.37 24.65 6.54
C LEU A 42 3.33 25.57 7.18
N ASP A 43 2.12 25.07 7.47
CA ASP A 43 0.97 25.90 7.83
C ASP A 43 0.08 25.23 8.89
N ASP A 44 0.65 24.85 10.05
CA ASP A 44 -0.11 24.27 11.19
C ASP A 44 -1.00 23.07 10.80
N GLY A 45 -0.50 22.24 9.87
CA GLY A 45 -1.19 21.07 9.35
C GLY A 45 -2.12 21.32 8.16
N TRP A 46 -2.38 22.59 7.81
CA TRP A 46 -3.21 22.95 6.65
C TRP A 46 -2.48 22.71 5.34
N VAL A 47 -3.19 22.04 4.42
CA VAL A 47 -2.75 21.77 3.07
C VAL A 47 -3.73 22.41 2.10
N PRO A 48 -3.28 23.35 1.24
CA PRO A 48 -4.13 23.95 0.22
C PRO A 48 -4.65 22.93 -0.79
N LEU A 49 -5.89 23.10 -1.26
CA LEU A 49 -6.45 22.24 -2.30
C LEU A 49 -5.65 22.29 -3.62
N GLU A 50 -4.99 23.42 -3.90
CA GLU A 50 -4.03 23.55 -5.01
C GLU A 50 -2.90 22.51 -4.97
N ILE A 51 -2.48 22.11 -3.77
CA ILE A 51 -1.49 21.06 -3.57
C ILE A 51 -2.16 19.69 -3.70
N MET A 52 -3.37 19.54 -3.16
CA MET A 52 -4.13 18.29 -3.23
C MET A 52 -4.43 17.87 -4.67
N ILE A 53 -4.80 18.79 -5.56
CA ILE A 53 -5.05 18.47 -6.98
C ILE A 53 -3.79 18.11 -7.76
N LYS A 54 -2.58 18.26 -7.19
CA LYS A 54 -1.34 17.73 -7.80
C LYS A 54 -1.17 16.23 -7.57
N PHE A 55 -1.94 15.63 -6.66
CA PHE A 55 -1.91 14.19 -6.43
C PHE A 55 -2.62 13.46 -7.57
N ASN A 56 -1.86 12.64 -8.30
CA ASN A 56 -2.32 11.95 -9.52
C ASN A 56 -3.62 11.15 -9.40
N ARG A 57 -4.02 10.66 -8.22
CA ARG A 57 -5.28 9.93 -8.08
C ARG A 57 -6.45 10.85 -7.81
N LEU A 58 -6.25 11.89 -7.00
CA LEU A 58 -7.29 12.88 -6.76
C LEU A 58 -7.58 13.68 -8.03
N SER A 59 -6.53 14.12 -8.75
CA SER A 59 -6.65 14.88 -9.99
C SER A 59 -7.38 14.16 -11.12
N LYS A 60 -7.32 12.83 -11.14
CA LYS A 60 -8.08 11.98 -12.07
C LYS A 60 -9.56 11.88 -11.73
N LEU A 61 -9.95 12.11 -10.47
CA LEU A 61 -11.35 12.14 -10.04
C LEU A 61 -11.94 13.52 -10.29
N THR A 62 -11.25 14.57 -9.86
CA THR A 62 -11.65 15.97 -10.06
C THR A 62 -10.47 16.91 -9.77
N THR A 63 -10.52 18.08 -10.39
CA THR A 63 -9.66 19.23 -10.05
C THR A 63 -10.47 20.41 -9.51
N ASP A 64 -11.79 20.26 -9.41
CA ASP A 64 -12.68 21.31 -8.94
C ASP A 64 -12.72 21.34 -7.41
N PHE A 65 -12.42 22.50 -6.83
CA PHE A 65 -12.34 22.66 -5.38
C PHE A 65 -13.72 22.55 -4.73
N GLY A 66 -14.78 23.03 -5.38
CA GLY A 66 -16.15 22.94 -4.87
C GLY A 66 -16.61 21.50 -4.74
N ILE A 67 -16.31 20.66 -5.74
CA ILE A 67 -16.61 19.22 -5.69
C ILE A 67 -15.81 18.54 -4.57
N ILE A 68 -14.52 18.86 -4.41
CA ILE A 68 -13.70 18.26 -3.34
C ILE A 68 -14.24 18.65 -1.95
N LEU A 69 -14.51 19.93 -1.72
CA LEU A 69 -15.05 20.41 -0.45
C LEU A 69 -16.43 19.81 -0.15
N GLY A 70 -17.32 19.77 -1.15
CA GLY A 70 -18.64 19.16 -1.04
C GLY A 70 -18.59 17.69 -0.68
N ALA A 71 -17.69 16.93 -1.31
CA ALA A 71 -17.47 15.51 -1.01
C ALA A 71 -16.96 15.30 0.42
N LEU A 72 -15.96 16.10 0.84
CA LEU A 72 -15.34 15.98 2.16
C LEU A 72 -16.31 16.35 3.29
N LYS A 73 -17.16 17.35 3.09
CA LYS A 73 -18.22 17.72 4.05
C LYS A 73 -19.23 16.59 4.28
N LYS A 74 -19.49 15.78 3.26
CA LYS A 74 -20.38 14.61 3.35
C LYS A 74 -19.70 13.40 3.96
N SER A 75 -18.37 13.43 4.16
CA SER A 75 -17.64 12.31 4.75
C SER A 75 -18.01 12.15 6.23
N LYS A 76 -18.28 10.90 6.63
CA LYS A 76 -18.74 10.55 7.99
C LYS A 76 -17.61 10.19 8.94
N THR A 77 -16.37 10.11 8.46
CA THR A 77 -15.22 9.65 9.25
C THR A 77 -14.68 10.72 10.18
N GLY A 78 -14.91 12.00 9.87
CA GLY A 78 -14.43 13.15 10.65
C GLY A 78 -12.91 13.11 10.85
N LEU A 79 -12.16 12.56 9.89
CA LEU A 79 -10.69 12.50 9.95
C LEU A 79 -10.06 13.85 9.56
N LEU A 80 -10.80 14.68 8.83
CA LEU A 80 -10.31 15.89 8.18
C LEU A 80 -11.11 17.10 8.67
N GLU A 81 -10.42 18.20 8.90
CA GLU A 81 -10.99 19.53 9.03
C GLU A 81 -10.86 20.29 7.71
N ILE A 82 -11.87 21.10 7.40
CA ILE A 82 -12.01 21.82 6.14
C ILE A 82 -12.12 23.31 6.45
N ASP A 83 -11.24 24.10 5.86
CA ASP A 83 -11.32 25.57 5.84
C ASP A 83 -11.85 26.00 4.47
N GLU A 84 -13.12 26.39 4.44
CA GLU A 84 -13.82 26.77 3.20
C GLU A 84 -13.33 28.11 2.65
N GLU A 85 -13.04 29.06 3.53
CA GLU A 85 -12.65 30.42 3.14
C GLU A 85 -11.30 30.44 2.44
N LYS A 86 -10.37 29.59 2.89
CA LYS A 86 -9.01 29.51 2.36
C LYS A 86 -8.80 28.30 1.45
N SER A 87 -9.82 27.47 1.24
CA SER A 87 -9.75 26.24 0.44
C SER A 87 -8.58 25.34 0.88
N LYS A 88 -8.47 25.10 2.19
CA LYS A 88 -7.44 24.24 2.79
C LYS A 88 -8.08 23.09 3.56
N ILE A 89 -7.36 21.99 3.67
CA ILE A 89 -7.77 20.84 4.46
C ILE A 89 -6.63 20.41 5.38
N ARG A 90 -6.95 19.90 6.56
CA ARG A 90 -5.97 19.28 7.46
C ARG A 90 -6.52 18.03 8.10
N ARG A 91 -5.63 17.19 8.61
CA ARG A 91 -6.02 16.11 9.51
C ARG A 91 -6.46 16.69 10.85
N ASP A 92 -7.57 16.19 11.37
CA ASP A 92 -8.11 16.63 12.66
C ASP A 92 -7.07 16.41 13.78
N PRO A 93 -6.71 17.45 14.55
CA PRO A 93 -5.69 17.38 15.59
C PRO A 93 -6.12 16.50 16.78
N SER A 94 -7.43 16.26 16.95
CA SER A 94 -7.96 15.32 17.95
C SER A 94 -7.72 13.85 17.56
N LYS A 95 -7.37 13.59 16.30
CA LYS A 95 -6.99 12.27 15.77
C LYS A 95 -5.51 12.25 15.36
N PRO A 96 -4.57 12.35 16.32
CA PRO A 96 -3.15 12.32 16.00
C PRO A 96 -2.77 10.99 15.33
N LEU A 97 -1.62 10.98 14.66
CA LEU A 97 -1.07 9.75 14.14
C LEU A 97 -0.80 8.77 15.30
N PRO A 98 -1.15 7.48 15.15
CA PRO A 98 -0.84 6.49 16.16
C PRO A 98 0.67 6.41 16.37
N GLU A 99 1.08 6.30 17.63
CA GLU A 99 2.48 6.13 17.97
C GLU A 99 3.01 4.82 17.40
N VAL A 100 4.18 4.86 16.78
CA VAL A 100 4.77 3.72 16.06
C VAL A 100 5.47 2.77 17.04
N THR A 101 4.71 2.31 18.04
CA THR A 101 5.14 1.32 19.05
C THR A 101 5.30 -0.07 18.45
N GLU A 102 5.98 -0.97 19.16
CA GLU A 102 6.08 -2.37 18.73
C GLU A 102 4.72 -3.06 18.68
N GLU A 103 3.83 -2.75 19.62
CA GLU A 103 2.45 -3.24 19.64
C GLU A 103 1.67 -2.80 18.41
N TYR A 104 1.74 -1.52 18.03
CA TYR A 104 1.09 -1.02 16.82
C TYR A 104 1.64 -1.69 15.55
N LYS A 105 2.96 -1.87 15.49
CA LYS A 105 3.59 -2.61 14.39
C LYS A 105 3.13 -4.06 14.34
N ASN A 106 3.00 -4.73 15.47
CA ASN A 106 2.56 -6.11 15.56
C ASN A 106 1.07 -6.25 15.23
N ALA A 107 0.21 -5.35 15.71
CA ALA A 107 -1.20 -5.31 15.34
C ALA A 107 -1.38 -5.14 13.82
N ILE A 108 -0.65 -4.22 13.19
CA ILE A 108 -0.64 -4.08 11.72
C ILE A 108 -0.13 -5.36 11.07
N LYS A 109 0.94 -5.99 11.57
CA LYS A 109 1.48 -7.24 10.99
C LYS A 109 0.45 -8.37 11.04
N ASN A 110 -0.26 -8.55 12.15
CA ASN A 110 -1.23 -9.62 12.33
C ASN A 110 -2.44 -9.47 11.40
N ARG A 111 -2.86 -8.23 11.13
CA ARG A 111 -3.91 -7.93 10.15
C ARG A 111 -3.37 -7.67 8.73
N SER A 112 -2.07 -7.87 8.49
CA SER A 112 -1.45 -7.72 7.17
C SER A 112 -1.33 -9.05 6.45
N VAL A 113 -1.79 -9.09 5.20
CA VAL A 113 -1.69 -10.26 4.33
C VAL A 113 -0.88 -9.94 3.08
N TYR A 114 -0.04 -10.88 2.67
CA TYR A 114 0.68 -10.85 1.41
C TYR A 114 -0.06 -11.66 0.36
N ILE A 115 -0.22 -11.09 -0.83
CA ILE A 115 -0.87 -11.75 -1.96
C ILE A 115 0.02 -11.62 -3.19
N LYS A 116 0.28 -12.74 -3.87
CA LYS A 116 1.03 -12.80 -5.13
C LYS A 116 0.25 -13.60 -6.16
N GLY A 117 0.29 -13.17 -7.42
CA GLY A 117 -0.39 -13.84 -8.53
C GLY A 117 -1.07 -12.86 -9.50
N PHE A 118 -1.10 -11.57 -9.16
CA PHE A 118 -1.62 -10.54 -10.07
C PHE A 118 -0.75 -10.41 -11.32
N GLN A 119 -1.38 -10.09 -12.44
CA GLN A 119 -0.68 -9.81 -13.69
C GLN A 119 0.10 -8.48 -13.56
N LEU A 120 1.17 -8.32 -14.33
CA LEU A 120 2.05 -7.15 -14.24
C LEU A 120 1.36 -5.86 -14.71
N ASP A 121 0.33 -5.98 -15.55
CA ASP A 121 -0.53 -4.91 -16.05
C ASP A 121 -1.72 -4.59 -15.14
N THR A 122 -1.96 -5.40 -14.10
CA THR A 122 -3.13 -5.21 -13.23
C THR A 122 -3.09 -3.86 -12.51
N SER A 123 -4.19 -3.13 -12.63
CA SER A 123 -4.37 -1.81 -12.02
C SER A 123 -4.84 -1.90 -10.57
N LEU A 124 -4.58 -0.83 -9.80
CA LEU A 124 -5.03 -0.77 -8.40
C LEU A 124 -6.56 -0.85 -8.30
N ASP A 125 -7.28 -0.26 -9.24
CA ASP A 125 -8.75 -0.29 -9.27
C ASP A 125 -9.30 -1.70 -9.51
N GLU A 126 -8.66 -2.51 -10.36
CA GLU A 126 -9.00 -3.94 -10.52
C GLU A 126 -8.76 -4.72 -9.22
N ILE A 127 -7.64 -4.44 -8.54
CA ILE A 127 -7.30 -5.06 -7.26
C ILE A 127 -8.31 -4.67 -6.19
N LYS A 128 -8.71 -3.38 -6.13
CA LYS A 128 -9.76 -2.90 -5.24
C LYS A 128 -11.07 -3.65 -5.51
N GLY A 129 -11.53 -3.72 -6.75
CA GLY A 129 -12.77 -4.41 -7.10
C GLY A 129 -12.77 -5.89 -6.74
N TRP A 130 -11.65 -6.58 -6.92
CA TRP A 130 -11.51 -7.98 -6.49
C TRP A 130 -11.50 -8.14 -4.96
N LEU A 131 -10.97 -7.15 -4.25
CA LEU A 131 -10.86 -7.13 -2.79
C LEU A 131 -12.14 -6.67 -2.08
N GLU A 132 -13.01 -5.89 -2.72
CA GLU A 132 -14.26 -5.37 -2.12
C GLU A 132 -15.14 -6.49 -1.54
N ASN A 133 -15.15 -7.66 -2.18
CA ASN A 133 -15.95 -8.81 -1.73
C ASN A 133 -15.25 -9.71 -0.70
N LYS A 134 -14.03 -9.36 -0.27
CA LYS A 134 -13.20 -10.23 0.56
C LYS A 134 -12.94 -9.68 1.97
N GLY A 135 -13.49 -8.51 2.29
CA GLY A 135 -13.52 -7.95 3.63
C GLY A 135 -13.15 -6.47 3.69
N PRO A 136 -13.32 -5.83 4.87
CA PRO A 136 -12.97 -4.44 5.07
C PRO A 136 -11.45 -4.27 5.07
N ILE A 137 -10.95 -3.53 4.08
CA ILE A 137 -9.52 -3.32 3.86
C ILE A 137 -9.18 -1.87 4.13
N GLU A 138 -8.25 -1.67 5.05
CA GLU A 138 -7.79 -0.37 5.51
C GLU A 138 -6.71 0.19 4.56
N ASN A 139 -5.85 -0.67 4.01
CA ASN A 139 -4.77 -0.24 3.12
C ASN A 139 -4.37 -1.30 2.11
N ILE A 140 -4.08 -0.87 0.87
CA ILE A 140 -3.57 -1.71 -0.21
C ILE A 140 -2.24 -1.13 -0.69
N GLN A 141 -1.17 -1.89 -0.52
CA GLN A 141 0.17 -1.53 -0.95
C GLN A 141 0.62 -2.43 -2.10
N MET A 142 0.62 -1.89 -3.32
CA MET A 142 1.19 -2.57 -4.48
C MET A 142 2.71 -2.59 -4.41
N ARG A 143 3.33 -3.76 -4.56
CA ARG A 143 4.78 -3.87 -4.60
C ARG A 143 5.28 -3.55 -5.99
N ARG A 144 6.06 -2.48 -6.09
CA ARG A 144 6.70 -2.04 -7.34
C ARG A 144 8.21 -2.28 -7.28
N ALA A 145 8.82 -2.46 -8.43
CA ALA A 145 10.26 -2.45 -8.61
C ALA A 145 10.79 -1.01 -8.68
N LEU A 146 12.12 -0.86 -8.80
CA LEU A 146 12.78 0.45 -8.84
C LEU A 146 12.37 1.26 -10.08
N ASP A 147 12.09 0.56 -11.17
CA ASP A 147 11.53 1.06 -12.43
C ASP A 147 10.02 1.35 -12.37
N LYS A 148 9.40 1.31 -11.18
CA LYS A 148 7.95 1.51 -10.93
C LYS A 148 7.03 0.43 -11.51
N THR A 149 7.59 -0.58 -12.16
CA THR A 149 6.85 -1.75 -12.67
C THR A 149 6.25 -2.55 -11.53
N PHE A 150 5.00 -2.95 -11.69
CA PHE A 150 4.30 -3.76 -10.68
C PHE A 150 4.86 -5.18 -10.65
N LYS A 151 5.13 -5.72 -9.45
CA LYS A 151 5.72 -7.06 -9.27
C LYS A 151 4.71 -8.20 -9.22
N GLY A 152 3.43 -7.95 -9.55
CA GLY A 152 2.37 -8.95 -9.43
C GLY A 152 2.09 -9.38 -7.98
N SER A 153 2.43 -8.54 -7.00
CA SER A 153 2.22 -8.82 -5.57
C SER A 153 1.87 -7.57 -4.77
N ILE A 154 1.03 -7.73 -3.76
CA ILE A 154 0.54 -6.67 -2.89
C ILE A 154 0.64 -7.06 -1.42
N PHE A 155 0.68 -6.06 -0.55
CA PHE A 155 0.35 -6.20 0.86
C PHE A 155 -0.98 -5.52 1.11
N ILE A 156 -1.89 -6.20 1.77
CA ILE A 156 -3.14 -5.62 2.24
C ILE A 156 -3.15 -5.58 3.76
N VAL A 157 -3.77 -4.57 4.33
CA VAL A 157 -4.02 -4.45 5.77
C VAL A 157 -5.53 -4.46 5.93
N PHE A 158 -6.05 -5.45 6.63
CA PHE A 158 -7.46 -5.51 6.98
C PHE A 158 -7.76 -4.58 8.15
N GLU A 159 -9.01 -4.14 8.23
CA GLU A 159 -9.48 -3.36 9.38
C GLU A 159 -9.40 -4.20 10.67
N THR A 160 -9.76 -5.49 10.59
CA THR A 160 -9.77 -6.44 11.71
C THR A 160 -8.85 -7.63 11.51
N GLU A 161 -8.34 -8.18 12.61
CA GLU A 161 -7.54 -9.43 12.59
C GLU A 161 -8.37 -10.63 12.14
N ASP A 162 -9.65 -10.68 12.51
CA ASP A 162 -10.58 -11.74 12.09
C ASP A 162 -10.76 -11.77 10.56
N ALA A 163 -10.91 -10.62 9.92
CA ALA A 163 -10.98 -10.53 8.46
C ALA A 163 -9.69 -11.04 7.81
N ALA A 164 -8.52 -10.70 8.37
CA ALA A 164 -7.24 -11.19 7.87
C ALA A 164 -7.11 -12.71 8.01
N LYS A 165 -7.53 -13.29 9.15
CA LYS A 165 -7.52 -14.75 9.37
C LYS A 165 -8.46 -15.47 8.42
N LYS A 166 -9.71 -15.01 8.31
CA LYS A 166 -10.68 -15.57 7.35
C LYS A 166 -10.17 -15.50 5.92
N PHE A 167 -9.47 -14.43 5.55
CA PHE A 167 -8.86 -14.31 4.24
C PHE A 167 -7.71 -15.31 4.03
N LEU A 168 -6.89 -15.56 5.05
CA LEU A 168 -5.79 -16.54 5.02
C LEU A 168 -6.28 -18.00 4.98
N GLU A 169 -7.43 -18.28 5.57
CA GLU A 169 -8.07 -19.60 5.51
C GLU A 169 -8.63 -19.91 4.12
N ASN A 170 -9.03 -18.86 3.37
CA ASN A 170 -9.46 -18.99 1.98
C ASN A 170 -8.26 -19.20 1.04
N ARG A 171 -7.87 -20.46 0.86
CA ARG A 171 -6.75 -20.84 -0.02
C ARG A 171 -7.11 -21.03 -1.50
N ASP A 172 -8.40 -21.10 -1.84
CA ASP A 172 -8.86 -21.23 -3.23
C ASP A 172 -9.20 -19.86 -3.85
N LEU A 173 -8.25 -18.93 -3.73
CA LEU A 173 -8.42 -17.57 -4.25
C LEU A 173 -7.78 -17.47 -5.62
N LYS A 174 -8.62 -17.22 -6.62
CA LYS A 174 -8.21 -16.97 -8.00
C LYS A 174 -8.49 -15.53 -8.39
N PHE A 175 -7.58 -14.96 -9.16
CA PHE A 175 -7.78 -13.68 -9.84
C PHE A 175 -7.71 -13.92 -11.33
N LYS A 176 -8.84 -13.70 -12.02
CA LYS A 176 -9.04 -14.11 -13.42
C LYS A 176 -8.79 -15.64 -13.53
N ASP A 177 -7.68 -16.05 -14.12
CA ASP A 177 -7.29 -17.46 -14.31
C ASP A 177 -6.03 -17.85 -13.50
N SER A 178 -5.50 -16.93 -12.69
CA SER A 178 -4.28 -17.16 -11.92
C SER A 178 -4.58 -17.54 -10.48
N ASP A 179 -3.91 -18.59 -9.99
CA ASP A 179 -3.92 -18.96 -8.57
C ASP A 179 -3.16 -17.93 -7.73
N MET A 180 -3.77 -17.50 -6.62
CA MET A 180 -3.17 -16.54 -5.71
C MET A 180 -2.40 -17.25 -4.60
N ILE A 181 -1.14 -16.88 -4.43
CA ILE A 181 -0.34 -17.27 -3.28
C ILE A 181 -0.61 -16.25 -2.17
N ILE A 182 -1.27 -16.71 -1.12
CA ILE A 182 -1.61 -15.90 0.04
C ILE A 182 -0.79 -16.39 1.22
N LEU A 183 -0.10 -15.46 1.87
CA LEU A 183 0.73 -15.74 3.03
C LEU A 183 0.46 -14.67 4.08
N SER A 184 0.55 -15.05 5.36
CA SER A 184 0.69 -14.03 6.40
C SER A 184 1.96 -13.23 6.16
N LYS A 185 1.98 -11.97 6.60
CA LYS A 185 3.18 -11.13 6.44
C LYS A 185 4.40 -11.77 7.11
N GLU A 186 4.21 -12.43 8.25
CA GLU A 186 5.26 -13.18 8.94
C GLU A 186 5.78 -14.36 8.13
N GLU A 187 4.90 -15.21 7.59
CA GLU A 187 5.32 -16.33 6.72
C GLU A 187 6.06 -15.85 5.47
N TYR A 188 5.62 -14.74 4.86
CA TYR A 188 6.34 -14.14 3.74
C TYR A 188 7.76 -13.69 4.14
N PHE A 189 7.93 -13.03 5.29
CA PHE A 189 9.25 -12.61 5.76
C PHE A 189 10.12 -13.80 6.16
N ALA A 190 9.55 -14.83 6.79
CA ALA A 190 10.24 -16.08 7.13
C ALA A 190 10.75 -16.78 5.86
N LYS A 191 9.86 -17.07 4.89
CA LYS A 191 10.24 -17.67 3.60
C LYS A 191 11.29 -16.85 2.86
N LYS A 192 11.15 -15.53 2.83
CA LYS A 192 12.12 -14.66 2.13
C LYS A 192 13.47 -14.61 2.81
N ASN A 193 13.52 -14.65 4.14
CA ASN A 193 14.77 -14.67 4.87
C ASN A 193 15.49 -16.02 4.65
N GLU A 194 14.73 -17.10 4.59
CA GLU A 194 15.23 -18.43 4.27
C GLU A 194 15.73 -18.52 2.82
N GLU A 195 14.99 -18.00 1.85
CA GLU A 195 15.40 -17.94 0.43
C GLU A 195 16.66 -17.08 0.24
N ARG A 196 16.81 -15.98 0.99
CA ARG A 196 18.03 -15.16 1.00
C ARG A 196 19.22 -15.91 1.61
N LYS A 197 19.02 -16.64 2.71
CA LYS A 197 20.05 -17.47 3.33
C LYS A 197 20.50 -18.57 2.38
N GLN A 198 19.56 -19.24 1.72
CA GLN A 198 19.83 -20.27 0.71
C GLN A 198 20.61 -19.71 -0.48
N LYS A 199 20.13 -18.64 -1.12
CA LYS A 199 20.84 -17.99 -2.24
C LYS A 199 22.25 -17.52 -1.85
N HIS A 200 22.43 -17.02 -0.64
CA HIS A 200 23.75 -16.64 -0.14
C HIS A 200 24.65 -17.85 0.12
N SER A 201 24.13 -18.95 0.68
CA SER A 201 24.89 -20.20 0.85
C SER A 201 25.24 -20.86 -0.48
N GLU A 202 24.32 -20.86 -1.46
CA GLU A 202 24.54 -21.41 -2.79
C GLU A 202 25.54 -20.56 -3.60
N SER A 203 25.45 -19.24 -3.50
CA SER A 203 26.42 -18.33 -4.12
C SER A 203 27.81 -18.50 -3.50
N LYS A 204 27.91 -18.65 -2.17
CA LYS A 204 29.19 -18.97 -1.51
C LYS A 204 29.72 -20.35 -1.92
N ALA A 205 28.87 -21.35 -2.03
CA ALA A 205 29.26 -22.70 -2.45
C ALA A 205 29.78 -22.70 -3.90
N LYS A 206 29.06 -22.06 -4.84
CA LYS A 206 29.51 -21.90 -6.23
C LYS A 206 30.85 -21.18 -6.33
N HIS A 207 31.00 -20.07 -5.61
CA HIS A 207 32.24 -19.29 -5.65
C HIS A 207 33.45 -20.06 -5.05
N LYS A 208 33.21 -20.95 -4.08
CA LYS A 208 34.24 -21.82 -3.50
C LYS A 208 34.60 -22.97 -4.47
N GLN A 209 33.60 -23.51 -5.17
CA GLN A 209 33.80 -24.56 -6.17
C GLN A 209 34.57 -24.04 -7.38
N GLU A 210 34.20 -22.88 -7.94
CA GLU A 210 34.91 -22.23 -9.05
C GLU A 210 36.37 -21.92 -8.70
N LYS A 211 36.66 -21.49 -7.47
CA LYS A 211 38.04 -21.27 -7.02
C LYS A 211 38.85 -22.56 -6.95
N ALA A 212 38.24 -23.65 -6.49
CA ALA A 212 38.93 -24.94 -6.38
C ALA A 212 39.17 -25.58 -7.75
N ASP A 213 38.22 -25.45 -8.68
CA ASP A 213 38.37 -25.91 -10.07
C ASP A 213 39.45 -25.10 -10.82
N ALA A 214 39.47 -23.77 -10.67
CA ALA A 214 40.50 -22.92 -11.27
C ALA A 214 41.90 -23.23 -10.74
N GLN A 215 42.02 -23.57 -9.44
CA GLN A 215 43.30 -23.92 -8.82
C GLN A 215 43.80 -25.29 -9.27
N LYS A 216 42.91 -26.29 -9.38
CA LYS A 216 43.24 -27.59 -9.95
C LYS A 216 43.64 -27.51 -11.42
N GLN A 217 42.95 -26.71 -12.23
CA GLN A 217 43.31 -26.51 -13.64
C GLN A 217 44.66 -25.81 -13.80
N ALA A 218 45.04 -24.90 -12.88
CA ALA A 218 46.36 -24.29 -12.88
C ALA A 218 47.46 -25.30 -12.51
N GLU A 219 47.26 -26.11 -11.47
CA GLU A 219 48.22 -27.14 -11.06
C GLU A 219 48.41 -28.25 -12.11
N ASP A 220 47.34 -28.67 -12.80
CA ASP A 220 47.41 -29.68 -13.87
C ASP A 220 48.14 -29.13 -15.12
N ALA A 221 47.95 -27.85 -15.44
CA ALA A 221 48.65 -27.18 -16.54
C ALA A 221 50.16 -26.99 -16.26
N GLU A 222 50.56 -26.79 -15.01
CA GLU A 222 51.98 -26.70 -14.62
C GLU A 222 52.67 -28.08 -14.63
N MET A 223 51.94 -29.17 -14.39
CA MET A 223 52.51 -30.52 -14.35
C MET A 223 52.72 -31.16 -15.74
N VAL A 224 51.99 -30.70 -16.76
CA VAL A 224 52.10 -31.18 -18.17
C VAL A 224 53.17 -30.42 -18.96
N GLY A 225 53.69 -29.31 -18.43
CA GLY A 225 54.68 -28.43 -19.07
C GLY A 225 56.16 -28.75 -18.78
N ILE A 226 56.48 -29.86 -18.13
CA ILE A 226 57.86 -30.30 -17.81
C ILE A 226 58.24 -31.53 -18.64
#